data_AF-A0A9N8RBN6-F1
#
_entry.id   AF-A0A9N8RBN6-F1
#
_cell.length_a   1.000
_cell.length_b   1.000
_cell.length_c   1.000
_cell.angle_alpha   90.00
_cell.angle_beta   90.00
_cell.angle_gamma   90.00
#
_symmetry.space_group_name_H-M   'P 1'
#
loop_
_entity.id
_entity.type
_entity.pdbx_description
1 polymer ?
#
loop_
_entity_poly.entity_id
_entity_poly.type
_entity_poly.pdbx_seq_one_letter_code
_entity_poly.pdbx_strand_id
1 'polypeptide(L)'
;MSHCGCALPSMLDRIGAFATLISGAESQTAEFQKLLRERFYFDLAGFPFPNAIHGLLRILGEGAEKRLVYGTDYPFTPERLVVSLADVMEKGLKELFDEGQRDGFYSPSVTVVLSRITGIIIP
;
A
#
# COMPACT_ATOMS: atom_id res chain seq x y z
N MET A 1 7.47 -2.51 -0.35
CA MET A 1 7.21 -3.02 1.01
C MET A 1 5.88 -3.74 0.98
N SER A 2 5.82 -4.92 1.57
CA SER A 2 4.63 -5.76 1.48
C SER A 2 3.53 -5.37 2.45
N HIS A 3 2.30 -5.74 2.08
CA HIS A 3 1.11 -5.67 2.94
C HIS A 3 0.87 -4.28 3.54
N CYS A 4 0.88 -3.25 2.70
CA CYS A 4 0.65 -1.86 3.13
C CYS A 4 1.67 -1.38 4.18
N GLY A 5 2.89 -1.93 4.15
CA GLY A 5 3.94 -1.62 5.14
C GLY A 5 3.78 -2.39 6.45
N CYS A 6 2.88 -3.37 6.53
CA CYS A 6 2.61 -4.18 7.71
C CYS A 6 2.30 -3.28 8.94
N ALA A 7 3.06 -3.40 10.03
CA ALA A 7 2.91 -2.57 11.22
C ALA A 7 3.73 -1.26 11.17
N LEU A 8 4.51 -1.02 10.11
CA LEU A 8 5.37 0.18 10.04
C LEU A 8 4.57 1.48 10.16
N PRO A 9 3.42 1.67 9.45
CA PRO A 9 2.70 2.94 9.52
C PRO A 9 2.25 3.31 10.93
N SER A 10 1.83 2.35 11.75
CA SER A 10 1.41 2.60 13.13
C SER A 10 2.58 2.77 14.09
N MET A 11 3.78 2.32 13.73
CA MET A 11 4.96 2.34 14.59
C MET A 11 6.01 3.38 14.23
N LEU A 12 5.87 4.06 13.10
CA LEU A 12 6.88 4.96 12.57
C LEU A 12 7.32 6.04 13.57
N ASP A 13 6.35 6.69 14.23
CA ASP A 13 6.63 7.76 15.18
C ASP A 13 7.39 7.25 16.41
N ARG A 14 7.08 6.02 16.86
CA ARG A 14 7.80 5.38 17.96
C ARG A 14 9.24 5.06 17.53
N ILE A 15 9.43 4.51 16.34
CA ILE A 15 10.76 4.19 15.81
C ILE A 15 11.60 5.47 15.68
N GLY A 16 11.02 6.53 15.12
CA GLY A 16 11.69 7.82 15.00
C GLY A 16 12.04 8.45 16.35
N ALA A 17 11.11 8.46 17.31
CA ALA A 17 11.36 9.00 18.64
C ALA A 17 12.52 8.28 19.36
N PHE A 18 12.55 6.94 19.32
CA PHE A 18 13.66 6.18 19.92
C PHE A 18 14.97 6.37 19.15
N ALA A 19 14.93 6.47 17.82
CA ALA A 19 16.13 6.74 17.02
C ALA A 19 16.73 8.11 17.38
N THR A 20 15.90 9.15 17.52
CA THR A 20 16.33 10.48 17.99
C THR A 20 16.92 10.42 19.40
N LEU A 21 16.28 9.72 20.34
CA LEU A 21 16.77 9.57 21.72
C LEU A 21 18.14 8.87 21.79
N ILE A 22 18.37 7.86 20.96
CA ILE A 22 19.60 7.06 20.96
C ILE A 22 20.73 7.78 20.22
N SER A 23 20.45 8.45 19.10
CA SER A 23 21.47 9.10 18.27
C SER A 23 21.83 10.52 18.72
N GLY A 24 20.95 11.19 19.46
CA GLY A 24 21.08 12.62 19.78
C GLY A 24 20.90 13.55 18.57
N ALA A 25 20.41 13.03 17.44
CA ALA A 25 20.16 13.79 16.21
C ALA A 25 18.81 14.53 16.24
N GLU A 26 18.49 15.26 15.17
CA GLU A 26 17.17 15.86 14.96
C GLU A 26 16.05 14.81 14.82
N SER A 27 14.82 15.24 14.53
CA SER A 27 13.64 14.35 14.45
C SER A 27 13.80 13.30 13.34
N GLN A 28 14.10 12.06 13.74
CA GLN A 28 14.27 10.93 12.82
C GLN A 28 12.94 10.50 12.19
N THR A 29 11.80 10.78 12.84
CA THR A 29 10.47 10.50 12.28
C THR A 29 10.28 11.19 10.93
N ALA A 30 10.64 12.49 10.84
CA ALA A 30 10.46 13.26 9.61
C ALA A 30 11.34 12.72 8.48
N GLU A 31 12.59 12.34 8.79
CA GLU A 31 13.50 11.75 7.81
C GLU A 31 13.00 10.38 7.34
N PHE A 32 12.50 9.53 8.24
CA PHE A 32 11.92 8.24 7.84
C PHE A 32 10.69 8.41 6.97
N GLN A 33 9.78 9.33 7.31
CA GLN A 33 8.63 9.62 6.45
C GLN A 33 9.07 10.09 5.05
N LYS A 34 10.09 10.94 4.96
CA LYS A 34 10.67 11.39 3.69
C LYS A 34 11.24 10.21 2.89
N LEU A 35 12.03 9.33 3.53
CA LEU A 35 12.56 8.13 2.87
C LEU A 35 11.44 7.24 2.34
N LEU A 36 10.40 6.98 3.15
CA LEU A 36 9.25 6.17 2.74
C LEU A 36 8.51 6.79 1.55
N ARG A 37 8.35 8.12 1.52
CA ARG A 37 7.75 8.85 0.39
C ARG A 37 8.57 8.78 -0.89
N GLU A 38 9.90 8.85 -0.80
CA GLU A 38 10.72 9.05 -1.97
C GLU A 38 11.41 7.79 -2.50
N ARG A 39 11.54 6.74 -1.68
CA ARG A 39 12.38 5.57 -2.00
C ARG A 39 11.64 4.23 -1.95
N PHE A 40 10.39 4.21 -1.48
CA PHE A 40 9.65 2.96 -1.31
C PHE A 40 8.31 2.98 -2.03
N TYR A 41 7.99 1.85 -2.66
CA TYR A 41 6.64 1.50 -3.09
C TYR A 41 6.03 0.53 -2.08
N PHE A 42 4.70 0.50 -1.96
CA PHE A 42 3.96 -0.34 -1.03
C PHE A 42 2.91 -1.14 -1.79
N ASP A 43 2.95 -2.46 -1.69
CA ASP A 43 1.86 -3.25 -2.23
C ASP A 43 0.64 -3.27 -1.29
N LEU A 44 -0.53 -3.54 -1.87
CA LEU A 44 -1.80 -3.60 -1.17
C LEU A 44 -2.27 -5.03 -0.89
N ALA A 45 -1.34 -6.01 -0.83
CA ALA A 45 -1.72 -7.40 -0.61
C ALA A 45 -2.29 -7.64 0.80
N GLY A 46 -3.30 -8.50 0.89
CA GLY A 46 -3.97 -8.84 2.16
C GLY A 46 -5.10 -7.86 2.50
N PHE A 47 -5.10 -7.31 3.71
CA PHE A 47 -6.22 -6.57 4.30
C PHE A 47 -5.89 -5.10 4.63
N PRO A 48 -5.47 -4.26 3.66
CA PRO A 48 -5.22 -2.85 3.93
C PRO A 48 -6.48 -2.05 4.21
N PHE A 49 -7.62 -2.46 3.63
CA PHE A 49 -8.91 -1.79 3.78
C PHE A 49 -9.77 -2.40 4.90
N PRO A 50 -10.62 -1.60 5.55
CA PRO A 50 -10.77 -0.15 5.34
C PRO A 50 -9.73 0.68 6.11
N ASN A 51 -9.11 0.14 7.17
CA ASN A 51 -8.46 0.99 8.18
C ASN A 51 -6.96 1.17 8.02
N ALA A 52 -6.20 0.10 7.71
CA ALA A 52 -4.74 0.14 7.76
C ALA A 52 -4.14 1.10 6.72
N ILE A 53 -4.80 1.23 5.56
CA ILE A 53 -4.42 2.11 4.47
C ILE A 53 -4.26 3.57 4.92
N HIS A 54 -5.11 4.06 5.81
CA HIS A 54 -5.11 5.48 6.22
C HIS A 54 -3.83 5.88 6.96
N GLY A 55 -3.24 4.96 7.75
CA GLY A 55 -1.96 5.22 8.41
C GLY A 55 -0.85 5.43 7.38
N LEU A 56 -0.81 4.59 6.34
CA LEU A 56 0.16 4.69 5.26
C LEU A 56 -0.06 5.96 4.43
N LEU A 57 -1.31 6.30 4.07
CA LEU A 57 -1.61 7.51 3.30
C LEU A 57 -1.20 8.78 4.04
N ARG A 58 -1.36 8.83 5.37
CA ARG A 58 -0.89 9.97 6.17
C ARG A 58 0.62 10.16 6.09
N ILE A 59 1.39 9.07 6.03
CA ILE A 59 2.86 9.11 5.89
C ILE A 59 3.25 9.54 4.48
N LEU A 60 2.57 8.97 3.48
CA LEU A 60 2.87 9.20 2.07
C LEU A 60 2.47 10.62 1.61
N GLY A 61 1.42 11.19 2.20
CA GLY A 61 0.95 12.54 1.92
C GLY A 61 0.37 12.68 0.50
N GLU A 62 0.49 13.87 -0.06
CA GLU A 62 0.06 14.15 -1.42
C GLU A 62 0.87 13.32 -2.44
N GLY A 63 0.19 12.78 -3.44
CA GLY A 63 0.81 11.91 -4.43
C GLY A 63 1.01 10.46 -3.97
N ALA A 64 0.39 10.06 -2.85
CA ALA A 64 0.48 8.70 -2.31
C ALA A 64 0.13 7.61 -3.33
N GLU A 65 -0.80 7.88 -4.26
CA GLU A 65 -1.17 6.97 -5.34
C GLU A 65 0.04 6.50 -6.16
N LYS A 66 1.05 7.36 -6.31
CA LYS A 66 2.29 7.08 -7.09
C LYS A 66 3.28 6.19 -6.33
N ARG A 67 2.95 5.78 -5.10
CA ARG A 67 3.76 4.90 -4.24
C ARG A 67 3.02 3.63 -3.84
N LEU A 68 1.78 3.46 -4.28
CA LEU A 68 1.00 2.26 -4.05
C LEU A 68 1.01 1.38 -5.29
N VAL A 69 1.03 0.07 -5.07
CA VAL A 69 0.97 -0.94 -6.12
C VAL A 69 0.00 -2.04 -5.72
N TYR A 70 -0.70 -2.60 -6.69
CA TYR A 70 -1.55 -3.76 -6.42
C TYR A 70 -0.70 -5.01 -6.11
N GLY A 71 -1.13 -5.79 -5.13
CA GLY A 71 -0.55 -7.09 -4.79
C GLY A 71 -1.62 -8.06 -4.29
N THR A 72 -1.44 -9.36 -4.56
CA THR A 72 -2.41 -10.42 -4.16
C THR A 72 -1.88 -11.37 -3.12
N ASP A 73 -0.55 -11.51 -3.02
CA ASP A 73 0.12 -12.57 -2.25
C ASP A 73 -0.31 -14.00 -2.64
N TYR A 74 -0.77 -14.21 -3.88
CA TYR A 74 -0.99 -15.54 -4.44
C TYR A 74 0.35 -16.24 -4.72
N PRO A 75 0.51 -17.56 -4.46
CA PRO A 75 -0.51 -18.52 -4.03
C PRO A 75 -0.68 -18.70 -2.52
N PHE A 76 -0.04 -17.87 -1.70
CA PHE A 76 -0.16 -17.97 -0.24
C PHE A 76 -1.54 -17.51 0.24
N THR A 77 -2.10 -16.48 -0.38
CA THR A 77 -3.51 -16.13 -0.27
C THR A 77 -4.33 -17.02 -1.21
N PRO A 78 -5.29 -17.80 -0.70
CA PRO A 78 -6.10 -18.69 -1.53
C PRO A 78 -6.86 -17.94 -2.63
N GLU A 79 -7.00 -18.56 -3.79
CA GLU A 79 -7.61 -17.97 -4.99
C GLU A 79 -8.95 -17.29 -4.74
N ARG A 80 -9.89 -17.98 -4.07
CA ARG A 80 -11.21 -17.42 -3.72
C ARG A 80 -11.10 -16.14 -2.90
N LEU A 81 -10.13 -16.09 -1.98
CA LEU A 81 -9.91 -14.92 -1.14
C LEU A 81 -9.26 -13.78 -1.94
N VAL A 82 -8.34 -14.07 -2.87
CA VAL A 82 -7.78 -13.06 -3.79
C VAL A 82 -8.88 -12.36 -4.58
N VAL A 83 -9.83 -13.11 -5.13
CA VAL A 83 -10.96 -12.54 -5.89
C VAL A 83 -11.82 -11.64 -4.99
N SER A 84 -12.20 -12.11 -3.80
CA SER A 84 -12.99 -11.28 -2.87
C SER A 84 -12.23 -10.03 -2.39
N LEU A 85 -10.92 -10.12 -2.19
CA LEU A 85 -10.10 -8.99 -1.78
C LEU A 85 -9.91 -7.97 -2.91
N ALA A 86 -9.92 -8.40 -4.17
CA ALA A 86 -9.88 -7.48 -5.31
C ALA A 86 -11.10 -6.55 -5.32
N ASP A 87 -12.31 -7.06 -5.03
CA ASP A 87 -13.53 -6.25 -4.94
C ASP A 87 -13.46 -5.22 -3.79
N VAL A 88 -12.98 -5.65 -2.61
CA VAL A 88 -12.79 -4.77 -1.45
C VAL A 88 -11.78 -3.67 -1.76
N MET A 89 -10.68 -4.02 -2.43
CA MET A 89 -9.63 -3.09 -2.79
C MET A 89 -10.11 -2.08 -3.82
N GLU A 90 -10.78 -2.53 -4.87
CA GLU A 90 -11.36 -1.65 -5.89
C GLU A 90 -12.32 -0.65 -5.25
N LYS A 91 -13.26 -1.12 -4.41
CA LYS A 91 -14.19 -0.24 -3.70
C LYS A 91 -13.44 0.79 -2.83
N GLY A 92 -12.48 0.34 -2.04
CA GLY A 92 -11.71 1.22 -1.17
C GLY A 92 -10.88 2.25 -1.94
N LEU A 93 -10.30 1.88 -3.09
CA LEU A 93 -9.57 2.81 -3.95
C LEU A 93 -10.52 3.85 -4.57
N LYS A 94 -11.73 3.46 -4.99
CA LYS A 94 -12.74 4.41 -5.49
C LYS A 94 -13.19 5.44 -4.44
N GLU A 95 -13.17 5.06 -3.17
CA GLU A 95 -13.52 5.97 -2.07
C GLU A 95 -12.38 6.94 -1.72
N LEU A 96 -11.12 6.58 -2.01
CA LEU A 96 -9.93 7.35 -1.62
C LEU A 96 -9.32 8.19 -2.75
N PHE A 97 -9.51 7.78 -4.01
CA PHE A 97 -8.82 8.36 -5.16
C PHE A 97 -9.76 8.63 -6.33
N ASP A 98 -9.54 9.78 -6.98
CA ASP A 98 -10.23 10.12 -8.22
C ASP A 98 -9.82 9.16 -9.35
N GLU A 99 -10.63 9.10 -10.41
CA GLU A 99 -10.41 8.19 -11.54
C GLU A 99 -9.01 8.31 -12.14
N GLY A 100 -8.54 9.53 -12.42
CA GLY A 100 -7.20 9.75 -12.98
C GLY A 100 -6.03 9.43 -12.04
N GLN A 101 -6.29 9.25 -10.74
CA GLN A 101 -5.28 8.79 -9.77
C GLN A 101 -5.21 7.26 -9.71
N ARG A 102 -6.28 6.56 -10.11
CA ARG A 102 -6.41 5.10 -10.02
C ARG A 102 -5.66 4.34 -11.12
N ASP A 103 -5.40 4.98 -12.26
CA ASP A 103 -4.70 4.37 -13.40
C ASP A 103 -3.29 3.87 -13.06
N GLY A 104 -2.63 4.48 -12.07
CA GLY A 104 -1.28 4.10 -11.63
C GLY A 104 -1.19 2.82 -10.78
N PHE A 105 -2.31 2.32 -10.25
CA PHE A 105 -2.32 1.15 -9.34
C PHE A 105 -2.24 -0.18 -10.10
N TYR A 106 -2.74 -0.20 -11.34
CA TYR A 106 -2.87 -1.39 -12.16
C TYR A 106 -1.68 -1.51 -13.13
N SER A 107 -0.64 -2.23 -12.70
CA SER A 107 0.40 -2.67 -13.64
C SER A 107 -0.15 -3.75 -14.59
N PRO A 108 0.31 -3.84 -15.85
CA PRO A 108 -0.06 -4.91 -16.78
C PRO A 108 0.11 -6.34 -16.21
N SER A 109 1.00 -6.53 -15.24
CA SER A 109 1.20 -7.81 -14.55
C SER A 109 -0.02 -8.24 -13.72
N VAL A 110 -0.82 -7.29 -13.24
CA VAL A 110 -2.04 -7.50 -12.44
C VAL A 110 -3.16 -8.08 -13.31
N THR A 111 -3.35 -7.53 -14.51
CA THR A 111 -4.30 -8.04 -15.50
C THR A 111 -3.99 -9.49 -15.87
N VAL A 112 -2.71 -9.88 -15.93
CA VAL A 112 -2.32 -11.26 -16.26
C VAL A 112 -2.65 -12.24 -15.13
N VAL A 113 -2.47 -11.87 -13.86
CA VAL A 113 -2.80 -12.75 -12.73
C VAL A 113 -4.32 -12.85 -12.55
N LEU A 114 -5.02 -11.72 -12.59
CA LEU A 114 -6.48 -11.71 -12.50
C LEU A 114 -7.12 -12.41 -13.70
N SER A 115 -6.67 -12.19 -14.94
CA SER A 115 -7.21 -12.92 -16.10
C SER A 115 -6.97 -14.42 -16.06
N ARG A 116 -5.85 -14.88 -15.47
CA ARG A 116 -5.58 -16.31 -15.28
C ARG A 116 -6.40 -16.95 -14.16
N ILE A 117 -6.78 -16.18 -13.15
CA ILE A 117 -7.54 -16.64 -11.98
C ILE A 117 -9.06 -16.54 -12.22
N THR A 118 -9.53 -15.43 -12.79
CA THR A 118 -10.96 -15.14 -12.93
C THR A 118 -11.50 -15.37 -14.33
N GLY A 119 -10.62 -15.50 -15.33
CA GLY A 119 -11.01 -15.43 -16.76
C GLY A 119 -11.41 -14.02 -17.22
N ILE A 120 -11.29 -13.00 -16.36
CA ILE A 120 -11.70 -11.61 -16.65
C ILE A 120 -10.45 -10.79 -17.00
N ILE A 121 -10.43 -10.24 -18.22
CA ILE A 121 -9.45 -9.25 -18.63
C ILE A 121 -9.93 -7.90 -18.07
N ILE A 122 -9.20 -7.38 -17.08
CA ILE A 122 -9.39 -6.01 -16.60
C ILE A 122 -8.65 -5.10 -17.59
N PRO A 123 -9.34 -4.18 -18.28
CA PRO A 123 -8.74 -3.34 -19.31
C PRO A 123 -7.60 -2.45 -18.78
#